data_AF-A0A833JMP5-F1
#
_entry.id   AF-A0A833JMP5-F1
#
_cell.length_a   1.000
_cell.length_b   1.000
_cell.length_c   1.000
_cell.angle_alpha   90.00
_cell.angle_beta   90.00
_cell.angle_gamma   90.00
#
_symmetry.space_group_name_H-M   'P 1'
#
loop_
_entity.id
_entity.type
_entity.pdbx_description
1 polymer ?
#
loop_
_entity_poly.entity_id
_entity_poly.type
_entity_poly.pdbx_seq_one_letter_code
_entity_poly.pdbx_strand_id
1 'polypeptide(L)'
;MAIQQVHHADTSSSKVLGQLRGKRVLITGTTGFLGKVVLEKLIRAVPDIGAIYLLIRGNKRHPDARSRFLEEIATSSVFDRLREADSEGFDAFLEERIHCVTGEVTEAGFGIGQEDYRKLATELDAVINSAASVNFREELDKALAINTLCLRNIAGLVDLNPKLAVLQVSTCYVNGMNSGQVTESVIKPAGEAVPRSPDGFYEIEELVRLLQDKIEDVQARYSGKVLEKKLVDLGIREANRYGWSDTYTFTKWLGEQLLMKALNGRTLTILRPSIIESALEEPAPGWIEGVKVADAIILAYAREKVTLFPGKRSGIIDVIPVDLVANSIILSLAEALGEPGRRRIYQCCSGGGNPISLGEFIDHLMAESKANYAAYDHLFYRQPSKPFLAVNRALFDLVISGVRLPLSLTDRVLKLLGNSRDLKMLRNLDTTQSLATIFGFYTAPDYIFRNDELMALANRMGEVDKGLFPVDARLIDWELYLRKIHLAGLNRYALKERKVYSLKTARQRKKAA
;
A
#
# COMPACT_ATOMS: atom_id res chain seq x y z
N MET A 1 4.98 -30.68 -3.75
CA MET A 1 4.64 -31.96 -3.07
C MET A 1 5.11 -31.96 -1.60
N ALA A 2 4.93 -30.86 -0.86
CA ALA A 2 5.34 -30.77 0.55
C ALA A 2 4.40 -29.89 1.41
N ILE A 3 3.13 -29.72 1.00
CA ILE A 3 2.14 -28.87 1.72
C ILE A 3 0.83 -29.65 1.97
N GLN A 4 0.93 -30.97 2.12
CA GLN A 4 -0.20 -31.84 2.48
C GLN A 4 0.02 -32.56 3.82
N GLN A 5 1.01 -32.14 4.61
CA GLN A 5 1.40 -32.79 5.87
C GLN A 5 1.51 -31.85 7.09
N VAL A 6 0.90 -30.66 7.06
CA VAL A 6 0.51 -30.05 8.34
C VAL A 6 -0.82 -30.69 8.73
N HIS A 7 -0.70 -31.89 9.31
CA HIS A 7 -1.78 -32.59 9.96
C HIS A 7 -2.53 -31.65 10.93
N HIS A 8 -3.81 -31.92 11.14
CA HIS A 8 -4.66 -31.47 12.26
C HIS A 8 -4.08 -31.73 13.68
N ALA A 9 -2.80 -32.10 13.80
CA ALA A 9 -2.11 -32.28 15.05
C ALA A 9 -1.27 -31.02 15.35
N ASP A 10 -1.57 -30.39 16.48
CA ASP A 10 -0.82 -29.32 17.15
C ASP A 10 -1.14 -27.84 16.81
N THR A 11 -2.30 -27.55 16.22
CA THR A 11 -2.83 -26.16 16.21
C THR A 11 -3.47 -25.76 17.54
N SER A 12 -3.69 -26.71 18.46
CA SER A 12 -4.31 -26.47 19.77
C SER A 12 -3.52 -25.53 20.68
N SER A 13 -2.21 -25.40 20.47
CA SER A 13 -1.35 -24.47 21.21
C SER A 13 -1.20 -23.10 20.53
N SER A 14 -1.83 -22.88 19.37
CA SER A 14 -1.81 -21.58 18.69
C SER A 14 -2.53 -20.53 19.54
N LYS A 15 -1.80 -19.47 19.92
CA LYS A 15 -2.38 -18.34 20.62
C LYS A 15 -3.22 -17.50 19.67
N VAL A 16 -2.76 -17.34 18.42
CA VAL A 16 -3.47 -16.58 17.39
C VAL A 16 -4.87 -17.15 17.15
N LEU A 17 -4.96 -18.47 16.91
CA LEU A 17 -6.24 -19.13 16.69
C LEU A 17 -7.12 -19.08 17.94
N GLY A 18 -6.54 -19.30 19.13
CA GLY A 18 -7.26 -19.19 20.40
C GLY A 18 -7.84 -17.79 20.66
N GLN A 19 -7.10 -16.74 20.33
CA GLN A 19 -7.52 -15.34 20.55
C GLN A 19 -8.54 -14.86 19.52
N LEU A 20 -8.50 -15.37 18.29
CA LEU A 20 -9.43 -15.01 17.21
C LEU A 20 -10.68 -15.89 17.15
N ARG A 21 -10.70 -17.01 17.87
CA ARG A 21 -11.85 -17.93 17.93
C ARG A 21 -13.11 -17.20 18.38
N GLY A 22 -14.17 -17.33 17.58
CA GLY A 22 -15.49 -16.74 17.84
C GLY A 22 -15.52 -15.22 17.75
N LYS A 23 -14.44 -14.56 17.32
CA LYS A 23 -14.35 -13.10 17.26
C LYS A 23 -15.06 -12.51 16.06
N ARG A 24 -15.62 -11.32 16.24
CA ARG A 24 -16.32 -10.53 15.23
C ARG A 24 -15.46 -9.34 14.84
N VAL A 25 -14.95 -9.34 13.60
CA VAL A 25 -13.94 -8.38 13.15
C VAL A 25 -14.48 -7.55 11.99
N LEU A 26 -14.38 -6.23 12.09
CA LEU A 26 -14.64 -5.32 10.99
C LEU A 26 -13.37 -5.08 10.19
N ILE A 27 -13.43 -5.19 8.87
CA ILE A 27 -12.34 -4.85 7.96
C ILE A 27 -12.80 -3.73 7.03
N THR A 28 -12.03 -2.66 6.96
CA THR A 28 -12.19 -1.61 5.95
C THR A 28 -11.13 -1.77 4.85
N GLY A 29 -11.42 -1.27 3.64
CA GLY A 29 -10.45 -1.30 2.54
C GLY A 29 -10.28 -2.67 1.87
N THR A 30 -11.27 -3.56 1.99
CA THR A 30 -11.28 -4.93 1.43
C THR A 30 -11.41 -4.98 -0.08
N THR A 31 -11.75 -3.86 -0.73
CA THR A 31 -11.67 -3.71 -2.18
C THR A 31 -10.23 -3.58 -2.69
N GLY A 32 -9.30 -3.21 -1.81
CA GLY A 32 -7.89 -3.02 -2.12
C GLY A 32 -7.03 -4.27 -1.94
N PHE A 33 -5.82 -4.21 -2.48
CA PHE A 33 -4.82 -5.28 -2.51
C PHE A 33 -4.58 -5.96 -1.15
N LEU A 34 -4.15 -5.20 -0.14
CA LEU A 34 -3.83 -5.76 1.18
C LEU A 34 -5.08 -6.30 1.89
N GLY A 35 -6.20 -5.59 1.82
CA GLY A 35 -7.45 -6.02 2.46
C GLY A 35 -7.97 -7.36 1.95
N LYS A 36 -7.80 -7.64 0.65
CA LYS A 36 -8.12 -8.95 0.06
C LYS A 36 -7.25 -10.08 0.60
N VAL A 37 -5.95 -9.86 0.74
CA VAL A 37 -5.01 -10.89 1.26
C VAL A 37 -5.27 -11.15 2.74
N VAL A 38 -5.55 -10.10 3.53
CA VAL A 38 -5.96 -10.27 4.94
C VAL A 38 -7.25 -11.08 5.04
N LEU A 39 -8.24 -10.77 4.20
CA LEU A 39 -9.50 -11.52 4.16
C LEU A 39 -9.26 -12.99 3.76
N GLU A 40 -8.51 -13.25 2.70
CA GLU A 40 -8.12 -14.62 2.30
C GLU A 40 -7.45 -15.38 3.43
N LYS A 41 -6.44 -14.77 4.08
CA LYS A 41 -5.68 -15.41 5.13
C LYS A 41 -6.56 -15.70 6.36
N LEU A 42 -7.49 -14.82 6.72
CA LEU A 42 -8.45 -15.07 7.80
C LEU A 42 -9.38 -16.24 7.48
N ILE A 43 -9.95 -16.30 6.27
CA ILE A 43 -10.82 -17.40 5.83
C ILE A 43 -10.05 -18.72 5.86
N ARG A 44 -8.82 -18.73 5.32
CA ARG A 44 -8.02 -19.94 5.18
C ARG A 44 -7.42 -20.43 6.49
N ALA A 45 -6.91 -19.53 7.32
CA ALA A 45 -6.10 -19.89 8.49
C ALA A 45 -6.87 -19.80 9.80
N VAL A 46 -8.02 -19.12 9.87
CA VAL A 46 -8.80 -18.91 11.10
C VAL A 46 -10.26 -19.37 10.89
N PRO A 47 -10.51 -20.66 10.64
CA PRO A 47 -11.86 -21.15 10.30
C PRO A 47 -12.89 -20.95 11.42
N ASP A 48 -12.45 -20.92 12.68
CA ASP A 48 -13.32 -20.71 13.85
C ASP A 48 -13.57 -19.22 14.17
N ILE A 49 -13.22 -18.29 13.29
CA ILE A 49 -13.59 -16.88 13.46
C ILE A 49 -15.12 -16.74 13.47
N GLY A 50 -15.64 -15.89 14.35
CA GLY A 50 -17.08 -15.78 14.59
C GLY A 50 -17.81 -15.08 13.45
N ALA A 51 -17.30 -13.92 13.01
CA ALA A 51 -17.84 -13.18 11.88
C ALA A 51 -16.82 -12.17 11.33
N ILE A 52 -16.88 -11.88 10.04
CA ILE A 52 -16.09 -10.83 9.38
C ILE A 52 -17.05 -9.83 8.73
N TYR A 53 -17.05 -8.61 9.25
CA TYR A 53 -17.78 -7.49 8.68
C TYR A 53 -16.91 -6.78 7.67
N LEU A 54 -17.44 -6.50 6.49
CA LEU A 54 -16.72 -5.78 5.43
C LEU A 54 -17.43 -4.45 5.17
N LEU A 55 -16.80 -3.34 5.54
CA LEU A 55 -17.30 -2.02 5.16
C LEU A 55 -16.90 -1.73 3.72
N ILE A 56 -17.87 -1.68 2.82
CA ILE A 56 -17.64 -1.54 1.37
C ILE A 56 -18.48 -0.38 0.85
N ARG A 57 -17.79 0.56 0.19
CA ARG A 57 -18.44 1.65 -0.54
C ARG A 57 -19.10 1.11 -1.80
N GLY A 58 -20.36 1.47 -2.04
CA GLY A 58 -21.00 1.27 -3.33
C GLY A 58 -20.31 2.03 -4.47
N ASN A 59 -20.57 1.63 -5.71
CA ASN A 59 -20.13 2.32 -6.92
C ASN A 59 -21.24 2.33 -7.98
N LYS A 60 -20.99 2.95 -9.15
CA LYS A 60 -22.00 3.08 -10.21
C LYS A 60 -22.51 1.74 -10.77
N ARG A 61 -21.70 0.68 -10.72
CA ARG A 61 -22.06 -0.66 -11.22
C ARG A 61 -22.69 -1.52 -10.13
N HIS A 62 -22.18 -1.39 -8.91
CA HIS A 62 -22.57 -2.17 -7.74
C HIS A 62 -22.92 -1.19 -6.60
N PRO A 63 -24.20 -0.76 -6.49
CA PRO A 63 -24.58 0.32 -5.60
C PRO A 63 -24.50 -0.04 -4.11
N ASP A 64 -24.51 -1.33 -3.77
CA ASP A 64 -24.45 -1.84 -2.40
C ASP A 64 -23.20 -2.72 -2.16
N ALA A 65 -22.88 -2.93 -0.88
CA ALA A 65 -21.72 -3.70 -0.46
C ALA A 65 -21.79 -5.19 -0.86
N ARG A 66 -22.97 -5.82 -0.81
CA ARG A 66 -23.10 -7.26 -1.08
C ARG A 66 -22.89 -7.54 -2.57
N SER A 67 -23.53 -6.78 -3.46
CA SER A 67 -23.33 -6.92 -4.90
C SER A 67 -21.88 -6.64 -5.29
N ARG A 68 -21.26 -5.61 -4.70
CA ARG A 68 -19.85 -5.31 -4.97
C ARG A 68 -18.90 -6.39 -4.44
N PHE A 69 -19.19 -6.93 -3.26
CA PHE A 69 -18.42 -8.03 -2.69
C PHE A 69 -18.44 -9.26 -3.61
N LEU A 70 -19.62 -9.72 -4.00
CA LEU A 70 -19.78 -10.91 -4.83
C LEU A 70 -19.09 -10.76 -6.20
N GLU A 71 -19.19 -9.59 -6.82
CA GLU A 71 -18.74 -9.38 -8.20
C GLU A 71 -17.29 -8.89 -8.34
N GLU A 72 -16.74 -8.16 -7.35
CA GLU A 72 -15.38 -7.60 -7.42
C GLU A 72 -14.38 -8.21 -6.43
N ILE A 73 -14.84 -8.68 -5.26
CA ILE A 73 -13.97 -9.19 -4.20
C ILE A 73 -13.95 -10.71 -4.26
N ALA A 74 -15.08 -11.37 -4.06
CA ALA A 74 -15.18 -12.83 -4.01
C ALA A 74 -14.67 -13.50 -5.29
N THR A 75 -14.87 -12.89 -6.46
CA THR A 75 -14.35 -13.36 -7.76
C THR A 75 -12.86 -13.14 -7.99
N SER A 76 -12.16 -12.42 -7.10
CA SER A 76 -10.72 -12.17 -7.24
C SER A 76 -9.92 -13.47 -7.16
N SER A 77 -8.85 -13.56 -7.96
CA SER A 77 -7.95 -14.72 -7.99
C SER A 77 -7.20 -14.95 -6.67
N VAL A 78 -7.23 -14.00 -5.75
CA VAL A 78 -6.71 -14.16 -4.39
C VAL A 78 -7.33 -15.38 -3.70
N PHE A 79 -8.61 -15.68 -3.99
CA PHE A 79 -9.37 -16.77 -3.40
C PHE A 79 -9.30 -18.08 -4.22
N ASP A 80 -8.50 -18.15 -5.29
CA ASP A 80 -8.41 -19.36 -6.15
C ASP A 80 -7.99 -20.58 -5.34
N ARG A 81 -6.99 -20.43 -4.45
CA ARG A 81 -6.52 -21.53 -3.58
C ARG A 81 -7.65 -22.08 -2.69
N LEU A 82 -8.52 -21.22 -2.17
CA LEU A 82 -9.65 -21.63 -1.33
C LEU A 82 -10.71 -22.36 -2.16
N ARG A 83 -11.06 -21.81 -3.33
CA ARG A 83 -12.00 -22.44 -4.27
C ARG A 83 -11.53 -23.81 -4.77
N GLU A 84 -10.24 -23.94 -5.07
CA GLU A 84 -9.64 -25.19 -5.54
C GLU A 84 -9.54 -26.24 -4.43
N ALA A 85 -9.39 -25.82 -3.17
CA ALA A 85 -9.27 -26.73 -2.03
C ALA A 85 -10.64 -27.26 -1.56
N ASP A 86 -11.63 -26.38 -1.39
CA ASP A 86 -12.98 -26.73 -0.95
C ASP A 86 -13.97 -25.62 -1.34
N SER A 87 -14.57 -25.75 -2.53
CA SER A 87 -15.51 -24.75 -3.03
C SER A 87 -16.79 -24.65 -2.20
N GLU A 88 -17.34 -25.78 -1.73
CA GLU A 88 -18.58 -25.80 -0.95
C GLU A 88 -18.35 -25.19 0.43
N GLY A 89 -17.24 -25.55 1.10
CA GLY A 89 -16.86 -24.95 2.37
C GLY A 89 -16.54 -23.45 2.26
N PHE A 90 -15.89 -23.03 1.17
CA PHE A 90 -15.67 -21.61 0.91
C PHE A 90 -16.99 -20.85 0.75
N ASP A 91 -17.90 -21.33 -0.09
CA ASP A 91 -19.20 -20.70 -0.31
C ASP A 91 -20.04 -20.65 0.98
N ALA A 92 -20.03 -21.72 1.76
CA ALA A 92 -20.68 -21.76 3.08
C ALA A 92 -20.08 -20.72 4.04
N PHE A 93 -18.75 -20.59 4.07
CA PHE A 93 -18.09 -19.56 4.87
C PHE A 93 -18.52 -18.15 4.44
N LEU A 94 -18.58 -17.89 3.13
CA LEU A 94 -19.01 -16.60 2.60
C LEU A 94 -20.43 -16.25 3.04
N GLU A 95 -21.37 -17.20 3.01
CA GLU A 95 -22.76 -16.93 3.39
C GLU A 95 -22.94 -16.82 4.92
N GLU A 96 -22.24 -17.66 5.70
CA GLU A 96 -22.46 -17.73 7.15
C GLU A 96 -21.62 -16.75 7.97
N ARG A 97 -20.45 -16.33 7.49
CA ARG A 97 -19.46 -15.59 8.28
C ARG A 97 -19.12 -14.22 7.70
N ILE A 98 -19.44 -13.92 6.44
CA ILE A 98 -19.16 -12.62 5.84
C ILE A 98 -20.41 -11.73 5.89
N HIS A 99 -20.29 -10.56 6.52
CA HIS A 99 -21.35 -9.55 6.58
C HIS A 99 -20.94 -8.28 5.87
N CYS A 100 -21.56 -8.00 4.73
CA CYS A 100 -21.28 -6.78 3.96
C CYS A 100 -22.06 -5.59 4.52
N VAL A 101 -21.35 -4.51 4.85
CA VAL A 101 -21.92 -3.24 5.33
C VAL A 101 -21.71 -2.18 4.25
N THR A 102 -22.81 -1.67 3.68
CA THR A 102 -22.77 -0.58 2.69
C THR A 102 -22.49 0.74 3.40
N GLY A 103 -21.32 1.32 3.18
CA GLY A 103 -20.95 2.60 3.78
C GLY A 103 -19.65 3.17 3.22
N GLU A 104 -19.35 4.41 3.58
CA GLU A 104 -18.17 5.17 3.15
C GLU A 104 -17.39 5.64 4.37
N VAL A 105 -16.09 5.32 4.42
CA VAL A 105 -15.24 5.62 5.57
C VAL A 105 -15.15 7.12 5.87
N THR A 106 -15.27 7.98 4.86
CA THR A 106 -15.21 9.44 5.03
C THR A 106 -16.52 10.06 5.51
N GLU A 107 -17.65 9.35 5.45
CA GLU A 107 -18.94 9.86 5.92
C GLU A 107 -19.10 9.64 7.42
N ALA A 108 -19.81 10.55 8.11
CA ALA A 108 -20.04 10.44 9.54
C ALA A 108 -20.78 9.13 9.86
N GLY A 109 -20.28 8.37 10.84
CA GLY A 109 -20.83 7.06 11.17
C GLY A 109 -20.79 6.08 9.99
N PHE A 110 -19.81 6.22 9.08
CA PHE A 110 -19.70 5.50 7.81
C PHE A 110 -20.85 5.72 6.81
N GLY A 111 -21.70 6.73 7.03
CA GLY A 111 -22.90 6.93 6.20
C GLY A 111 -24.03 5.92 6.47
N ILE A 112 -23.91 5.08 7.51
CA ILE A 112 -24.97 4.17 7.93
C ILE A 112 -25.87 4.80 9.00
N GLY A 113 -27.06 4.22 9.19
CA GLY A 113 -28.01 4.68 10.20
C GLY A 113 -27.42 4.65 11.61
N GLN A 114 -27.81 5.60 12.46
CA GLN A 114 -27.26 5.71 13.81
C GLN A 114 -27.54 4.45 14.68
N GLU A 115 -28.66 3.78 14.44
CA GLU A 115 -29.00 2.51 15.09
C GLU A 115 -28.08 1.38 14.60
N ASP A 116 -27.90 1.24 13.28
CA ASP A 116 -26.99 0.25 12.69
C ASP A 116 -25.55 0.48 13.12
N TYR A 117 -25.12 1.73 13.23
CA TYR A 117 -23.79 2.09 13.71
C TYR A 117 -23.57 1.68 15.17
N ARG A 118 -24.55 1.90 16.04
CA ARG A 118 -24.51 1.44 17.43
C ARG A 118 -24.50 -0.08 17.52
N LYS A 119 -25.36 -0.75 16.74
CA LYS A 119 -25.42 -2.20 16.66
C LYS A 119 -24.09 -2.79 16.19
N LEU A 120 -23.50 -2.22 15.15
CA LEU A 120 -22.19 -2.63 14.66
C LEU A 120 -21.14 -2.48 15.76
N ALA A 121 -21.09 -1.34 16.46
CA ALA A 121 -20.13 -1.13 17.53
C ALA A 121 -20.24 -2.16 18.66
N THR A 122 -21.46 -2.52 19.10
CA THR A 122 -21.69 -3.47 20.19
C THR A 122 -21.45 -4.92 19.80
N GLU A 123 -21.53 -5.25 18.51
CA GLU A 123 -21.30 -6.60 17.99
C GLU A 123 -19.82 -6.93 17.78
N LEU A 124 -18.97 -5.92 17.57
CA LEU A 124 -17.57 -6.11 17.18
C LEU A 124 -16.65 -6.38 18.38
N ASP A 125 -15.68 -7.27 18.19
CA ASP A 125 -14.53 -7.44 19.08
C ASP A 125 -13.33 -6.63 18.60
N ALA A 126 -13.17 -6.46 17.28
CA ALA A 126 -12.05 -5.72 16.73
C ALA A 126 -12.32 -5.03 15.37
N VAL A 127 -11.47 -4.08 15.02
CA VAL A 127 -11.43 -3.38 13.73
C VAL A 127 -10.04 -3.49 13.13
N ILE A 128 -9.94 -3.95 11.89
CA ILE A 128 -8.78 -3.82 11.01
C ILE A 128 -9.06 -2.69 10.03
N ASN A 129 -8.47 -1.52 10.26
CA ASN A 129 -8.58 -0.41 9.33
C ASN A 129 -7.44 -0.42 8.32
N SER A 130 -7.72 -0.90 7.11
CA SER A 130 -6.79 -0.88 5.97
C SER A 130 -7.22 0.07 4.87
N ALA A 131 -8.33 0.79 5.02
CA ALA A 131 -8.74 1.83 4.10
C ALA A 131 -7.74 3.00 4.12
N ALA A 132 -7.21 3.32 2.94
CA ALA A 132 -6.37 4.48 2.70
C ALA A 132 -6.38 4.80 1.22
N SER A 133 -6.13 6.07 0.88
CA SER A 133 -5.68 6.39 -0.46
C SER A 133 -4.16 6.36 -0.49
N VAL A 134 -3.57 5.60 -1.41
CA VAL A 134 -2.11 5.46 -1.58
C VAL A 134 -1.58 6.34 -2.72
N ASN A 135 -2.37 7.32 -3.17
CA ASN A 135 -1.98 8.21 -4.26
C ASN A 135 -1.13 9.39 -3.74
N PHE A 136 0.17 9.40 -4.07
CA PHE A 136 1.12 10.46 -3.68
C PHE A 136 0.79 11.85 -4.22
N ARG A 137 -0.11 11.96 -5.21
CA ARG A 137 -0.59 13.22 -5.78
C ARG A 137 -2.09 13.41 -5.58
N GLU A 138 -2.63 12.83 -4.52
CA GLU A 138 -4.01 13.11 -4.12
C GLU A 138 -4.14 14.55 -3.63
N GLU A 139 -5.28 15.16 -3.92
CA GLU A 139 -5.64 16.47 -3.41
C GLU A 139 -5.65 16.45 -1.87
N LEU A 140 -5.13 17.51 -1.24
CA LEU A 140 -4.96 17.54 0.22
C LEU A 140 -6.28 17.30 0.99
N ASP A 141 -7.40 17.81 0.48
CA ASP A 141 -8.72 17.63 1.08
C ASP A 141 -9.14 16.16 1.11
N LYS A 142 -8.98 15.45 0.00
CA LYS A 142 -9.26 14.01 -0.10
C LYS A 142 -8.32 13.19 0.77
N ALA A 143 -7.02 13.48 0.70
CA ALA A 143 -6.00 12.78 1.49
C ALA A 143 -6.25 12.94 3.00
N LEU A 144 -6.57 14.16 3.45
CA LEU A 144 -6.91 14.44 4.84
C LEU A 144 -8.20 13.74 5.26
N ALA A 145 -9.23 13.74 4.41
CA ALA A 145 -10.49 13.05 4.67
C ALA A 145 -10.30 11.52 4.84
N ILE A 146 -9.60 10.87 3.92
CA ILE A 146 -9.48 9.41 3.85
C ILE A 146 -8.42 8.82 4.79
N ASN A 147 -7.36 9.56 5.11
CA ASN A 147 -6.26 9.04 5.93
C ASN A 147 -6.26 9.55 7.37
N THR A 148 -6.96 10.66 7.65
CA THR A 148 -6.98 11.31 8.98
C THR A 148 -8.40 11.40 9.53
N LEU A 149 -9.29 12.16 8.89
CA LEU A 149 -10.57 12.54 9.49
C LEU A 149 -11.55 11.37 9.61
N CYS A 150 -11.54 10.42 8.66
CA CYS A 150 -12.36 9.20 8.71
C CYS A 150 -12.14 8.38 9.99
N LEU A 151 -10.98 8.50 10.63
CA LEU A 151 -10.62 7.76 11.84
C LEU A 151 -11.44 8.21 13.06
N ARG A 152 -12.11 9.37 12.99
CA ARG A 152 -13.13 9.78 13.97
C ARG A 152 -14.31 8.81 14.03
N ASN A 153 -14.65 8.16 12.92
CA ASN A 153 -15.66 7.11 12.93
C ASN A 153 -15.14 5.90 13.73
N ILE A 154 -13.89 5.49 13.54
CA ILE A 154 -13.32 4.39 14.33
C ILE A 154 -13.28 4.74 15.82
N ALA A 155 -12.87 5.96 16.16
CA ALA A 155 -12.94 6.45 17.55
C ALA A 155 -14.37 6.39 18.11
N GLY A 156 -15.38 6.80 17.33
CA GLY A 156 -16.78 6.71 17.73
C GLY A 156 -17.28 5.27 17.94
N LEU A 157 -16.73 4.27 17.25
CA LEU A 157 -17.03 2.86 17.58
C LEU A 157 -16.46 2.48 18.95
N VAL A 158 -15.24 2.94 19.27
CA VAL A 158 -14.59 2.67 20.56
C VAL A 158 -15.31 3.39 21.71
N ASP A 159 -15.85 4.58 21.47
CA ASP A 159 -16.67 5.30 22.46
C ASP A 159 -17.92 4.49 22.86
N LEU A 160 -18.52 3.79 21.89
CA LEU A 160 -19.69 2.92 22.10
C LEU A 160 -19.31 1.53 22.62
N ASN A 161 -18.11 1.04 22.29
CA ASN A 161 -17.56 -0.21 22.76
C ASN A 161 -16.12 -0.03 23.27
N PRO A 162 -15.95 0.30 24.55
CA PRO A 162 -14.63 0.59 25.12
C PRO A 162 -13.64 -0.57 25.14
N LYS A 163 -14.09 -1.80 24.84
CA LYS A 163 -13.26 -3.01 24.75
C LYS A 163 -12.78 -3.30 23.32
N LEU A 164 -13.28 -2.57 22.33
CA LEU A 164 -12.98 -2.78 20.92
C LEU A 164 -11.47 -2.65 20.65
N ALA A 165 -10.87 -3.69 20.08
CA ALA A 165 -9.48 -3.66 19.66
C ALA A 165 -9.35 -3.01 18.28
N VAL A 166 -8.54 -1.95 18.16
CA VAL A 166 -8.33 -1.27 16.88
C VAL A 166 -6.93 -1.54 16.35
N LEU A 167 -6.85 -2.10 15.15
CA LEU A 167 -5.63 -2.19 14.36
C LEU A 167 -5.69 -1.23 13.18
N GLN A 168 -4.83 -0.22 13.20
CA GLN A 168 -4.65 0.76 12.14
C GLN A 168 -3.48 0.36 11.25
N VAL A 169 -3.74 0.10 9.96
CA VAL A 169 -2.65 -0.02 8.98
C VAL A 169 -2.17 1.38 8.60
N SER A 170 -0.89 1.64 8.85
CA SER A 170 -0.19 2.87 8.52
C SER A 170 0.92 2.60 7.49
N THR A 171 2.09 3.22 7.62
CA THR A 171 3.25 2.96 6.75
C THR A 171 4.55 3.31 7.47
N CYS A 172 5.66 2.62 7.18
CA CYS A 172 6.99 2.97 7.70
C CYS A 172 7.38 4.41 7.32
N TYR A 173 6.86 4.89 6.19
CA TYR A 173 7.19 6.21 5.63
C TYR A 173 6.55 7.39 6.35
N VAL A 174 5.73 7.18 7.39
CA VAL A 174 5.31 8.26 8.30
C VAL A 174 6.50 8.89 9.03
N ASN A 175 7.69 8.28 8.97
CA ASN A 175 8.95 8.86 9.41
C ASN A 175 9.33 10.15 8.66
N GLY A 176 8.79 10.39 7.47
CA GLY A 176 9.08 11.59 6.68
C GLY A 176 10.57 11.74 6.37
N MET A 177 11.10 12.95 6.51
CA MET A 177 12.49 13.30 6.23
C MET A 177 13.46 13.05 7.40
N ASN A 178 13.02 12.38 8.48
CA ASN A 178 13.94 11.93 9.52
C ASN A 178 14.92 10.88 8.97
N SER A 179 16.13 10.79 9.53
CA SER A 179 17.20 9.89 9.08
C SER A 179 17.69 8.95 10.19
N GLY A 180 18.48 7.95 9.80
CA GLY A 180 19.07 6.97 10.72
C GLY A 180 18.20 5.73 10.95
N GLN A 181 18.37 5.10 12.11
CA GLN A 181 17.59 3.91 12.49
C GLN A 181 16.19 4.33 12.94
N VAL A 182 15.16 3.82 12.27
CA VAL A 182 13.76 4.15 12.53
C VAL A 182 13.09 2.97 13.24
N THR A 183 12.95 3.10 14.55
CA THR A 183 12.35 2.10 15.44
C THR A 183 10.83 2.26 15.55
N GLU A 184 10.17 1.25 16.13
CA GLU A 184 8.72 1.20 16.38
C GLU A 184 8.27 2.19 17.48
N SER A 185 8.40 3.48 17.22
CA SER A 185 8.09 4.56 18.16
C SER A 185 7.18 5.63 17.55
N VAL A 186 6.70 6.54 18.39
CA VAL A 186 5.96 7.73 17.94
C VAL A 186 6.96 8.67 17.26
N ILE A 187 6.73 8.94 15.98
CA ILE A 187 7.62 9.73 15.13
C ILE A 187 7.41 11.22 15.37
N LYS A 188 8.51 11.96 15.52
CA LYS A 188 8.51 13.42 15.57
C LYS A 188 8.50 14.06 14.16
N PRO A 189 7.86 15.22 13.97
CA PRO A 189 8.06 16.04 12.78
C PRO A 189 9.54 16.34 12.56
N ALA A 190 10.00 16.26 11.30
CA ALA A 190 11.37 16.63 10.92
C ALA A 190 11.50 18.14 10.60
N GLY A 191 10.37 18.81 10.32
CA GLY A 191 10.29 20.24 10.02
C GLY A 191 9.75 21.04 11.20
N GLU A 192 8.71 21.84 10.96
CA GLU A 192 8.08 22.65 12.02
C GLU A 192 7.58 21.80 13.19
N ALA A 193 7.76 22.33 14.40
CA ALA A 193 7.39 21.65 15.63
C ALA A 193 5.86 21.59 15.78
N VAL A 194 5.37 20.42 16.18
CA VAL A 194 4.00 20.22 16.66
C VAL A 194 4.09 19.96 18.17
N PRO A 195 3.21 20.57 19.01
CA PRO A 195 3.24 20.34 20.45
C PRO A 195 3.09 18.85 20.79
N ARG A 196 3.90 18.37 21.73
CA ARG A 196 3.84 16.98 22.19
C ARG A 196 3.07 16.90 23.50
N SER A 197 2.10 16.00 23.54
CA SER A 197 1.30 15.69 24.72
C SER A 197 2.13 14.93 25.76
N PRO A 198 1.83 15.06 27.07
CA PRO A 198 2.41 14.20 28.12
C PRO A 198 2.17 12.70 27.87
N ASP A 199 1.08 12.34 27.19
CA ASP A 199 0.71 10.97 26.81
C ASP A 199 1.50 10.42 25.58
N GLY A 200 2.41 11.23 25.05
CA GLY A 200 3.43 10.83 24.08
C GLY A 200 3.07 11.02 22.61
N PHE A 201 1.81 11.33 22.28
CA PHE A 201 1.35 11.71 20.94
C PHE A 201 1.53 13.22 20.68
N TYR A 202 1.31 13.65 19.44
CA TYR A 202 1.38 15.05 19.03
C TYR A 202 -0.02 15.69 18.93
N GLU A 203 -0.19 16.90 19.45
CA GLU A 203 -1.45 17.64 19.44
C GLU A 203 -1.67 18.29 18.06
N ILE A 204 -2.52 17.66 17.24
CA ILE A 204 -2.69 18.02 15.83
C ILE A 204 -3.96 18.82 15.53
N GLU A 205 -4.82 19.12 16.50
CA GLU A 205 -6.13 19.76 16.25
C GLU A 205 -5.98 21.11 15.56
N GLU A 206 -5.08 21.96 16.06
CA GLU A 206 -4.84 23.28 15.49
C GLU A 206 -4.27 23.15 14.08
N LEU A 207 -3.36 22.21 13.86
CA LEU A 207 -2.80 21.92 12.54
C LEU A 207 -3.88 21.47 11.57
N VAL A 208 -4.73 20.52 11.96
CA VAL A 208 -5.85 20.04 11.13
C VAL A 208 -6.80 21.19 10.79
N ARG A 209 -7.15 22.04 11.76
CA ARG A 209 -7.98 23.24 11.51
C ARG A 209 -7.34 24.16 10.48
N LEU A 210 -6.06 24.49 10.64
CA LEU A 210 -5.33 25.34 9.69
C LEU A 210 -5.26 24.74 8.29
N LEU A 211 -5.13 23.41 8.16
CA LEU A 211 -5.17 22.74 6.87
C LEU A 211 -6.56 22.86 6.22
N GLN A 212 -7.62 22.69 7.00
CA GLN A 212 -9.00 22.85 6.53
C GLN A 212 -9.28 24.29 6.06
N ASP A 213 -8.87 25.30 6.83
CA ASP A 213 -9.02 26.71 6.45
C ASP A 213 -8.31 27.02 5.12
N LYS A 214 -7.09 26.49 4.93
CA LYS A 214 -6.33 26.64 3.68
C LYS A 214 -6.98 25.91 2.51
N ILE A 215 -7.56 24.73 2.75
CA ILE A 215 -8.32 23.98 1.73
C ILE A 215 -9.53 24.81 1.27
N GLU A 216 -10.30 25.33 2.23
CA GLU A 216 -11.51 26.13 1.96
C GLU A 216 -11.18 27.39 1.16
N ASP A 217 -10.10 28.10 1.52
CA ASP A 217 -9.61 29.27 0.76
C ASP A 217 -9.25 28.91 -0.70
N VAL A 218 -8.60 27.77 -0.92
CA VAL A 218 -8.26 27.29 -2.27
C VAL A 218 -9.52 26.89 -3.05
N GLN A 219 -10.47 26.22 -2.40
CA GLN A 219 -11.75 25.82 -3.00
C GLN A 219 -12.63 27.03 -3.35
N ALA A 220 -12.57 28.11 -2.57
CA ALA A 220 -13.30 29.35 -2.87
C ALA A 220 -12.74 30.11 -4.09
N ARG A 221 -11.43 29.95 -4.39
CA ARG A 221 -10.74 30.70 -5.45
C ARG A 221 -10.63 29.98 -6.79
N TYR A 222 -10.70 28.64 -6.78
CA TYR A 222 -10.42 27.83 -7.97
C TYR A 222 -11.49 26.76 -8.18
N SER A 223 -11.67 26.33 -9.43
CA SER A 223 -12.59 25.25 -9.79
C SER A 223 -12.01 24.32 -10.87
N GLY A 224 -12.63 23.15 -11.05
CA GLY A 224 -12.23 22.15 -12.04
C GLY A 224 -10.78 21.67 -11.88
N LYS A 225 -10.09 21.39 -12.99
CA LYS A 225 -8.71 20.86 -12.98
C LYS A 225 -7.68 21.78 -12.31
N VAL A 226 -7.95 23.09 -12.29
CA VAL A 226 -7.05 24.05 -11.64
C VAL A 226 -7.12 23.89 -10.13
N LEU A 227 -8.33 23.66 -9.58
CA LEU A 227 -8.54 23.36 -8.17
C LEU A 227 -7.77 22.10 -7.75
N GLU A 228 -7.93 21.00 -8.49
CA GLU A 228 -7.22 19.73 -8.22
C GLU A 228 -5.71 19.97 -8.09
N LYS A 229 -5.12 20.64 -9.09
CA LYS A 229 -3.69 20.97 -9.07
C LYS A 229 -3.30 21.84 -7.86
N LYS A 230 -4.10 22.85 -7.52
CA LYS A 230 -3.82 23.76 -6.40
C LYS A 230 -3.87 23.05 -5.05
N LEU A 231 -4.80 22.11 -4.87
CA LEU A 231 -4.90 21.28 -3.67
C LEU A 231 -3.75 20.28 -3.56
N VAL A 232 -3.30 19.70 -4.67
CA VAL A 232 -2.08 18.87 -4.68
C VAL A 232 -0.86 19.70 -4.31
N ASP A 233 -0.68 20.86 -4.94
CA ASP A 233 0.44 21.76 -4.66
C ASP A 233 0.40 22.24 -3.20
N LEU A 234 -0.78 22.49 -2.62
CA LEU A 234 -0.96 22.83 -1.21
C LEU A 234 -0.51 21.67 -0.31
N GLY A 235 -0.99 20.45 -0.56
CA GLY A 235 -0.61 19.28 0.23
C GLY A 235 0.90 19.04 0.25
N ILE A 236 1.56 19.16 -0.90
CA ILE A 236 3.02 19.03 -1.00
C ILE A 236 3.73 20.14 -0.21
N ARG A 237 3.25 21.39 -0.27
CA ARG A 237 3.87 22.49 0.50
C ARG A 237 3.73 22.27 2.00
N GLU A 238 2.54 21.89 2.47
CA GLU A 238 2.28 21.67 3.90
C GLU A 238 3.03 20.43 4.41
N ALA A 239 3.05 19.33 3.67
CA ALA A 239 3.84 18.16 4.03
C ALA A 239 5.32 18.51 4.21
N ASN A 240 5.93 19.20 3.23
CA ASN A 240 7.35 19.59 3.29
C ASN A 240 7.64 20.52 4.48
N ARG A 241 6.73 21.44 4.79
CA ARG A 241 6.84 22.37 5.92
C ARG A 241 7.00 21.64 7.26
N TYR A 242 6.24 20.57 7.46
CA TYR A 242 6.30 19.77 8.69
C TYR A 242 7.31 18.63 8.67
N GLY A 243 7.98 18.39 7.53
CA GLY A 243 9.05 17.39 7.45
C GLY A 243 8.71 16.12 6.68
N TRP A 244 7.70 16.12 5.83
CA TRP A 244 7.30 14.99 4.98
C TRP A 244 7.49 15.29 3.50
N SER A 245 7.89 14.27 2.73
CA SER A 245 8.12 14.38 1.28
C SER A 245 6.85 14.52 0.45
N ASP A 246 5.75 13.98 0.95
CA ASP A 246 4.50 13.83 0.21
C ASP A 246 3.28 13.89 1.14
N THR A 247 2.13 14.24 0.55
CA THR A 247 0.87 14.42 1.26
C THR A 247 0.37 13.12 1.91
N TYR A 248 0.65 11.96 1.30
CA TYR A 248 0.18 10.67 1.80
C TYR A 248 0.84 10.33 3.13
N THR A 249 2.16 10.33 3.19
CA THR A 249 2.90 10.00 4.43
C THR A 249 2.59 10.99 5.55
N PHE A 250 2.41 12.28 5.23
CA PHE A 250 1.99 13.30 6.17
C PHE A 250 0.59 13.05 6.74
N THR A 251 -0.42 12.80 5.90
CA THR A 251 -1.80 12.56 6.37
C THR A 251 -1.95 11.23 7.10
N LYS A 252 -1.16 10.20 6.77
CA LYS A 252 -1.06 8.97 7.57
C LYS A 252 -0.48 9.24 8.95
N TRP A 253 0.57 10.07 9.06
CA TRP A 253 1.10 10.47 10.35
C TRP A 253 0.06 11.23 11.19
N LEU A 254 -0.68 12.18 10.59
CA LEU A 254 -1.79 12.87 11.27
C LEU A 254 -2.86 11.88 11.75
N GLY A 255 -3.20 10.88 10.93
CA GLY A 255 -4.16 9.85 11.30
C GLY A 255 -3.71 9.02 12.51
N GLU A 256 -2.42 8.67 12.59
CA GLU A 256 -1.87 8.02 13.76
C GLU A 256 -2.01 8.88 15.02
N GLN A 257 -1.70 10.18 14.95
CA GLN A 257 -1.81 11.07 16.12
C GLN A 257 -3.26 11.20 16.58
N LEU A 258 -4.20 11.31 15.64
CA LEU A 258 -5.63 11.36 15.93
C LEU A 258 -6.09 10.13 16.72
N LEU A 259 -5.74 8.93 16.24
CA LEU A 259 -6.11 7.69 16.93
C LEU A 259 -5.40 7.55 18.27
N MET A 260 -4.10 7.87 18.37
CA MET A 260 -3.38 7.79 19.64
C MET A 260 -4.00 8.67 20.72
N LYS A 261 -4.51 9.85 20.36
CA LYS A 261 -5.24 10.73 21.26
C LYS A 261 -6.62 10.18 21.59
N ALA A 262 -7.42 9.86 20.58
CA ALA A 262 -8.81 9.43 20.76
C ALA A 262 -8.92 8.10 21.53
N LEU A 263 -7.95 7.21 21.36
CA LEU A 263 -7.90 5.89 22.00
C LEU A 263 -6.86 5.84 23.12
N ASN A 264 -6.53 6.99 23.74
CA ASN A 264 -5.60 6.99 24.86
C ASN A 264 -6.11 6.09 26.01
N GLY A 265 -5.27 5.19 26.51
CA GLY A 265 -5.66 4.16 27.48
C GLY A 265 -6.58 3.05 26.95
N ARG A 266 -6.84 2.98 25.64
CA ARG A 266 -7.60 1.92 24.97
C ARG A 266 -6.68 0.98 24.18
N THR A 267 -7.26 -0.06 23.60
CA THR A 267 -6.53 -1.03 22.75
C THR A 267 -6.30 -0.46 21.35
N LEU A 268 -5.08 -0.05 21.04
CA LEU A 268 -4.69 0.46 19.72
C LEU A 268 -3.38 -0.19 19.26
N THR A 269 -3.40 -0.82 18.10
CA THR A 269 -2.21 -1.28 17.40
C THR A 269 -2.05 -0.52 16.09
N ILE A 270 -0.89 0.10 15.87
CA ILE A 270 -0.52 0.72 14.60
C ILE A 270 0.49 -0.19 13.91
N LEU A 271 0.13 -0.77 12.77
CA LEU A 271 1.04 -1.56 11.95
C LEU A 271 1.51 -0.74 10.75
N ARG A 272 2.82 -0.58 10.60
CA ARG A 272 3.49 0.20 9.56
C ARG A 272 4.20 -0.75 8.59
N PRO A 273 3.60 -1.15 7.47
CA PRO A 273 4.33 -1.81 6.39
C PRO A 273 5.24 -0.84 5.61
N SER A 274 6.33 -1.36 5.05
CA SER A 274 7.11 -0.70 3.99
C SER A 274 6.43 -0.89 2.61
N ILE A 275 7.17 -0.84 1.50
CA ILE A 275 6.57 -0.97 0.15
C ILE A 275 6.05 -2.39 -0.02
N ILE A 276 4.72 -2.54 -0.03
CA ILE A 276 4.07 -3.82 -0.18
C ILE A 276 4.10 -4.26 -1.64
N GLU A 277 4.73 -5.40 -1.90
CA GLU A 277 4.82 -6.04 -3.21
C GLU A 277 4.16 -7.43 -3.22
N SER A 278 4.30 -8.16 -4.34
CA SER A 278 3.65 -9.46 -4.55
C SER A 278 3.89 -10.44 -3.41
N ALA A 279 2.95 -11.36 -3.22
CA ALA A 279 3.08 -12.45 -2.25
C ALA A 279 4.36 -13.25 -2.45
N LEU A 280 5.02 -13.61 -1.35
CA LEU A 280 6.17 -14.51 -1.35
C LEU A 280 5.70 -15.95 -1.59
N GLU A 281 4.72 -16.38 -0.82
CA GLU A 281 4.19 -17.74 -0.81
C GLU A 281 2.66 -17.76 -0.91
N GLU A 282 1.96 -16.93 -0.14
CA GLU A 282 0.50 -17.05 0.05
C GLU A 282 -0.28 -15.80 -0.40
N PRO A 283 -1.51 -15.92 -0.94
CA PRO A 283 -2.24 -17.15 -1.27
C PRO A 283 -1.64 -17.94 -2.44
N ALA A 284 -0.86 -17.26 -3.30
CA ALA A 284 -0.06 -17.88 -4.34
C ALA A 284 1.22 -17.06 -4.55
N PRO A 285 2.37 -17.69 -4.83
CA PRO A 285 3.62 -16.97 -5.09
C PRO A 285 3.46 -15.97 -6.24
N GLY A 286 3.86 -14.73 -6.01
CA GLY A 286 3.78 -13.67 -7.00
C GLY A 286 2.39 -13.06 -7.15
N TRP A 287 1.39 -13.48 -6.38
CA TRP A 287 0.06 -12.86 -6.45
C TRP A 287 0.16 -11.37 -6.11
N ILE A 288 -0.37 -10.54 -7.01
CA ILE A 288 -0.32 -9.08 -6.90
C ILE A 288 -1.53 -8.46 -7.60
N GLU A 289 -2.11 -7.41 -7.02
CA GLU A 289 -3.22 -6.70 -7.65
C GLU A 289 -2.77 -5.33 -8.16
N GLY A 290 -2.63 -5.22 -9.49
CA GLY A 290 -2.20 -3.98 -10.13
C GLY A 290 -0.73 -3.63 -9.86
N VAL A 291 -0.30 -2.51 -10.44
CA VAL A 291 1.09 -2.04 -10.39
C VAL A 291 1.35 -1.27 -9.09
N LYS A 292 2.42 -1.63 -8.38
CA LYS A 292 2.88 -1.05 -7.12
C LYS A 292 4.02 -0.06 -7.32
N VAL A 293 4.59 0.39 -6.19
CA VAL A 293 5.59 1.47 -6.17
C VAL A 293 6.92 0.97 -6.73
N ALA A 294 7.40 -0.21 -6.32
CA ALA A 294 8.67 -0.74 -6.84
C ALA A 294 8.53 -1.20 -8.30
N ASP A 295 7.34 -1.68 -8.70
CA ASP A 295 7.03 -2.04 -10.10
C ASP A 295 7.28 -0.90 -11.09
N ALA A 296 7.20 0.37 -10.65
CA ALA A 296 7.49 1.50 -11.52
C ALA A 296 8.94 1.48 -12.03
N ILE A 297 9.89 0.99 -11.23
CA ILE A 297 11.29 0.80 -11.62
C ILE A 297 11.37 -0.29 -12.68
N ILE A 298 10.69 -1.41 -12.45
CA ILE A 298 10.61 -2.55 -13.39
C ILE A 298 10.02 -2.10 -14.73
N LEU A 299 8.90 -1.38 -14.71
CA LEU A 299 8.22 -0.88 -15.90
C LEU A 299 9.02 0.21 -16.62
N ALA A 300 9.74 1.05 -15.88
CA ALA A 300 10.62 2.07 -16.46
C ALA A 300 11.72 1.41 -17.30
N TYR A 301 12.33 0.34 -16.76
CA TYR A 301 13.32 -0.47 -17.46
C TYR A 301 12.72 -1.23 -18.64
N ALA A 302 11.68 -2.04 -18.40
CA ALA A 302 11.07 -2.91 -19.41
C ALA A 302 10.57 -2.16 -20.66
N ARG A 303 10.18 -0.89 -20.48
CA ARG A 303 9.70 -0.05 -21.59
C ARG A 303 10.82 0.67 -22.36
N GLU A 304 12.07 0.62 -21.88
CA GLU A 304 13.25 1.31 -22.46
C GLU A 304 13.06 2.80 -22.78
N LYS A 305 12.09 3.44 -22.11
CA LYS A 305 11.81 4.88 -22.25
C LYS A 305 12.85 5.73 -21.53
N VAL A 306 13.50 5.14 -20.53
CA VAL A 306 14.51 5.77 -19.68
C VAL A 306 15.68 4.82 -19.47
N THR A 307 16.89 5.37 -19.42
CA THR A 307 18.14 4.63 -19.13
C THR A 307 18.76 5.05 -17.81
N LEU A 308 18.30 6.17 -17.25
CA LEU A 308 18.75 6.72 -15.98
C LEU A 308 17.58 6.72 -15.00
N PHE A 309 17.85 6.28 -13.78
CA PHE A 309 16.92 6.32 -12.67
C PHE A 309 17.54 7.12 -11.52
N PRO A 310 16.84 8.07 -10.89
CA PRO A 310 17.39 8.81 -9.77
C PRO A 310 17.34 7.96 -8.50
N GLY A 311 18.51 7.69 -7.93
CA GLY A 311 18.65 6.96 -6.70
C GLY A 311 20.10 6.64 -6.39
N LYS A 312 20.43 6.45 -5.11
CA LYS A 312 21.74 5.95 -4.70
C LYS A 312 21.75 4.44 -4.91
N ARG A 313 22.72 3.88 -5.65
CA ARG A 313 22.82 2.41 -5.81
C ARG A 313 22.93 1.68 -4.47
N SER A 314 23.58 2.29 -3.48
CA SER A 314 23.68 1.77 -2.12
C SER A 314 22.47 2.07 -1.23
N GLY A 315 21.48 2.82 -1.73
CA GLY A 315 20.27 3.13 -0.98
C GLY A 315 19.39 1.89 -0.85
N ILE A 316 18.86 1.63 0.34
CA ILE A 316 17.96 0.51 0.59
C ILE A 316 16.59 0.84 0.00
N ILE A 317 16.04 -0.09 -0.77
CA ILE A 317 14.65 -0.05 -1.22
C ILE A 317 13.85 -1.04 -0.37
N ASP A 318 13.14 -0.52 0.63
CA ASP A 318 12.46 -1.37 1.61
C ASP A 318 11.15 -1.94 1.04
N VAL A 319 11.26 -3.14 0.51
CA VAL A 319 10.16 -3.93 -0.06
C VAL A 319 9.77 -5.04 0.91
N ILE A 320 8.47 -5.31 1.03
CA ILE A 320 7.93 -6.39 1.86
C ILE A 320 6.81 -7.12 1.10
N PRO A 321 6.83 -8.47 1.05
CA PRO A 321 5.73 -9.27 0.49
C PRO A 321 4.41 -9.09 1.25
N VAL A 322 3.28 -9.03 0.52
CA VAL A 322 1.95 -8.78 1.09
C VAL A 322 1.48 -9.83 2.10
N ASP A 323 1.90 -11.09 1.96
CA ASP A 323 1.59 -12.16 2.90
C ASP A 323 2.27 -11.98 4.25
N LEU A 324 3.53 -11.53 4.28
CA LEU A 324 4.19 -11.19 5.54
C LEU A 324 3.47 -10.03 6.24
N VAL A 325 2.94 -9.06 5.47
CA VAL A 325 2.14 -7.96 6.02
C VAL A 325 0.80 -8.46 6.55
N ALA A 326 0.09 -9.31 5.81
CA ALA A 326 -1.19 -9.88 6.26
C ALA A 326 -1.01 -10.72 7.54
N ASN A 327 0.05 -11.52 7.62
CA ASN A 327 0.42 -12.27 8.82
C ASN A 327 0.72 -11.33 9.99
N SER A 328 1.44 -10.23 9.74
CA SER A 328 1.73 -9.22 10.77
C SER A 328 0.46 -8.56 11.30
N ILE A 329 -0.53 -8.30 10.44
CA ILE A 329 -1.86 -7.79 10.85
C ILE A 329 -2.55 -8.79 11.77
N ILE A 330 -2.63 -10.06 11.37
CA ILE A 330 -3.36 -11.10 12.12
C ILE A 330 -2.70 -11.37 13.47
N LEU A 331 -1.37 -11.48 13.48
CA LEU A 331 -0.57 -11.66 14.70
C LEU A 331 -0.78 -10.50 15.69
N SER A 332 -0.74 -9.27 15.17
CA SER A 332 -0.93 -8.04 15.95
C SER A 332 -2.36 -7.89 16.48
N LEU A 333 -3.35 -8.34 15.71
CA LEU A 333 -4.76 -8.32 16.09
C LEU A 333 -5.03 -9.31 17.23
N ALA A 334 -4.47 -10.52 17.12
CA ALA A 334 -4.56 -11.53 18.15
C ALA A 334 -3.97 -11.03 19.47
N GLU A 335 -2.78 -10.41 19.45
CA GLU A 335 -2.21 -9.79 20.65
C GLU A 335 -3.10 -8.68 21.22
N ALA A 336 -3.68 -7.83 20.37
CA ALA A 336 -4.56 -6.77 20.81
C ALA A 336 -5.80 -7.30 21.54
N LEU A 337 -6.34 -8.43 21.10
CA LEU A 337 -7.47 -9.12 21.73
C LEU A 337 -7.07 -9.86 23.02
N GLY A 338 -5.89 -10.46 23.05
CA GLY A 338 -5.37 -11.17 24.22
C GLY A 338 -4.86 -10.25 25.34
N GLU A 339 -4.37 -9.07 24.98
CA GLU A 339 -3.81 -8.08 25.90
C GLU A 339 -4.43 -6.68 25.64
N PRO A 340 -5.68 -6.44 26.07
CA PRO A 340 -6.34 -5.17 25.85
C PRO A 340 -5.72 -4.00 26.65
N GLY A 341 -6.10 -2.77 26.31
CA GLY A 341 -5.73 -1.56 27.06
C GLY A 341 -4.31 -1.04 26.80
N ARG A 342 -3.63 -1.52 25.76
CA ARG A 342 -2.27 -1.10 25.40
C ARG A 342 -2.22 -0.48 24.01
N ARG A 343 -1.36 0.54 23.87
CA ARG A 343 -0.92 1.09 22.59
C ARG A 343 0.32 0.33 22.10
N ARG A 344 0.30 -0.09 20.84
CA ARG A 344 1.40 -0.82 20.18
C ARG A 344 1.72 -0.19 18.84
N ILE A 345 2.99 -0.22 18.46
CA ILE A 345 3.44 0.17 17.12
C ILE A 345 4.31 -0.98 16.63
N TYR A 346 4.01 -1.48 15.43
CA TYR A 346 4.78 -2.51 14.76
C TYR A 346 5.19 -2.06 13.38
N GLN A 347 6.37 -2.47 12.92
CA GLN A 347 6.86 -2.23 11.56
C GLN A 347 7.02 -3.55 10.83
N CYS A 348 6.48 -3.64 9.62
CA CYS A 348 6.65 -4.80 8.74
C CYS A 348 7.52 -4.36 7.55
N CYS A 349 8.83 -4.62 7.67
CA CYS A 349 9.85 -4.12 6.74
C CYS A 349 10.97 -5.14 6.58
N SER A 350 11.79 -4.95 5.54
CA SER A 350 12.97 -5.78 5.27
C SER A 350 14.29 -5.09 5.59
N GLY A 351 14.36 -3.76 5.60
CA GLY A 351 15.62 -3.00 5.63
C GLY A 351 16.51 -3.27 6.84
N GLY A 352 15.93 -3.55 8.01
CA GLY A 352 16.69 -3.82 9.23
C GLY A 352 17.22 -5.25 9.37
N GLY A 353 16.60 -6.22 8.67
CA GLY A 353 16.85 -7.65 8.88
C GLY A 353 17.30 -8.43 7.64
N ASN A 354 16.87 -8.01 6.45
CA ASN A 354 17.23 -8.59 5.16
C ASN A 354 17.20 -7.51 4.06
N PRO A 355 18.10 -6.51 4.11
CA PRO A 355 18.05 -5.36 3.21
C PRO A 355 18.34 -5.74 1.77
N ILE A 356 17.73 -5.01 0.84
CA ILE A 356 18.12 -5.00 -0.58
C ILE A 356 18.41 -3.57 -1.03
N SER A 357 19.55 -3.38 -1.69
CA SER A 357 19.90 -2.09 -2.28
C SER A 357 19.22 -1.87 -3.64
N LEU A 358 19.02 -0.61 -4.02
CA LEU A 358 18.53 -0.25 -5.36
C LEU A 358 19.42 -0.82 -6.46
N GLY A 359 20.74 -0.87 -6.22
CA GLY A 359 21.70 -1.47 -7.15
C GLY A 359 21.42 -2.95 -7.38
N GLU A 360 21.30 -3.74 -6.30
CA GLU A 360 20.99 -5.17 -6.38
C GLU A 360 19.64 -5.43 -7.03
N PHE A 361 18.60 -4.66 -6.66
CA PHE A 361 17.28 -4.75 -7.28
C PHE A 361 17.35 -4.59 -8.81
N ILE A 362 18.04 -3.55 -9.27
CA ILE A 362 18.24 -3.28 -10.70
C ILE A 362 19.07 -4.40 -11.37
N ASP A 363 20.09 -4.92 -10.69
CA ASP A 363 20.94 -5.97 -11.23
C ASP A 363 20.18 -7.30 -11.39
N HIS A 364 19.34 -7.69 -10.41
CA HIS A 364 18.46 -8.86 -10.53
C HIS A 364 17.47 -8.71 -11.68
N LEU A 365 16.84 -7.53 -11.80
CA LEU A 365 15.93 -7.21 -12.90
C LEU A 365 16.64 -7.33 -14.26
N MET A 366 17.81 -6.71 -14.43
CA MET A 366 18.56 -6.77 -15.69
C MET A 366 19.03 -8.18 -16.01
N ALA A 367 19.48 -8.95 -15.02
CA ALA A 367 19.93 -10.33 -15.20
C ALA A 367 18.79 -11.22 -15.70
N GLU A 368 17.64 -11.19 -15.03
CA GLU A 368 16.48 -12.00 -15.42
C GLU A 368 15.94 -11.59 -16.79
N SER A 369 15.89 -10.30 -17.06
CA SER A 369 15.41 -9.79 -18.35
C SER A 369 16.33 -10.21 -19.50
N LYS A 370 17.65 -10.20 -19.31
CA LYS A 370 18.58 -10.65 -20.35
C LYS A 370 18.44 -12.14 -20.64
N ALA A 371 18.26 -12.96 -19.61
CA ALA A 371 18.20 -14.41 -19.73
C ALA A 371 16.82 -14.90 -20.20
N ASN A 372 15.73 -14.34 -19.68
CA ASN A 372 14.40 -14.94 -19.72
C ASN A 372 13.28 -13.97 -20.13
N TYR A 373 13.56 -12.82 -20.76
CA TYR A 373 12.50 -11.85 -21.12
C TYR A 373 11.29 -12.48 -21.84
N ALA A 374 11.53 -13.52 -22.66
CA ALA A 374 10.50 -14.20 -23.44
C ALA A 374 9.45 -14.92 -22.58
N ALA A 375 9.75 -15.21 -21.31
CA ALA A 375 8.79 -15.77 -20.35
C ALA A 375 7.81 -14.71 -19.80
N TYR A 376 8.04 -13.42 -20.07
CA TYR A 376 7.23 -12.31 -19.56
C TYR A 376 6.74 -11.43 -20.71
N ASP A 377 5.90 -11.98 -21.56
CA ASP A 377 5.35 -11.36 -22.78
C ASP A 377 4.46 -10.12 -22.54
N HIS A 378 3.83 -10.00 -21.38
CA HIS A 378 3.09 -8.80 -20.99
C HIS A 378 4.00 -7.68 -20.47
N LEU A 379 5.19 -8.03 -19.96
CA LEU A 379 6.17 -7.11 -19.41
C LEU A 379 7.21 -6.66 -20.46
N PHE A 380 7.84 -7.60 -21.17
CA PHE A 380 8.88 -7.36 -22.18
C PHE A 380 8.39 -7.72 -23.58
N TYR A 381 8.48 -6.75 -24.50
CA TYR A 381 8.14 -6.95 -25.92
C TYR A 381 9.32 -7.42 -26.77
N ARG A 382 10.53 -7.18 -26.27
CA ARG A 382 11.80 -7.52 -26.88
C ARG A 382 12.83 -7.61 -25.77
N GLN A 383 13.94 -8.29 -26.04
CA GLN A 383 15.06 -8.28 -25.13
C GLN A 383 15.52 -6.83 -24.89
N PRO A 384 15.57 -6.36 -23.63
CA PRO A 384 16.11 -5.04 -23.34
C PRO A 384 17.59 -4.98 -23.74
N SER A 385 17.96 -3.96 -24.52
CA SER A 385 19.32 -3.77 -25.03
C SER A 385 20.05 -2.60 -24.37
N LYS A 386 19.31 -1.70 -23.70
CA LYS A 386 19.87 -0.52 -23.06
C LYS A 386 20.29 -0.77 -21.60
N PRO A 387 21.37 -0.13 -21.13
CA PRO A 387 21.69 -0.13 -19.70
C PRO A 387 20.64 0.66 -18.90
N PHE A 388 20.45 0.28 -17.65
CA PHE A 388 19.60 0.97 -16.69
C PHE A 388 20.41 1.31 -15.46
N LEU A 389 20.74 2.59 -15.31
CA LEU A 389 21.69 3.08 -14.33
C LEU A 389 20.98 3.92 -13.28
N ALA A 390 21.09 3.50 -12.02
CA ALA A 390 20.77 4.36 -10.90
C ALA A 390 21.88 5.40 -10.69
N VAL A 391 21.51 6.68 -10.70
CA VAL A 391 22.42 7.82 -10.54
C VAL A 391 21.90 8.75 -9.45
N ASN A 392 22.80 9.45 -8.75
CA ASN A 392 22.37 10.41 -7.72
C ASN A 392 21.48 11.51 -8.32
N ARG A 393 20.65 12.13 -7.48
CA ARG A 393 19.63 13.10 -7.91
C ARG A 393 20.22 14.32 -8.61
N ALA A 394 21.34 14.85 -8.10
CA ALA A 394 21.99 16.03 -8.70
C ALA A 394 22.47 15.75 -10.13
N LEU A 395 23.11 14.59 -10.35
CA LEU A 395 23.56 14.16 -11.68
C LEU A 395 22.38 13.88 -12.60
N PHE A 396 21.32 13.25 -12.09
CA PHE A 396 20.08 13.03 -12.83
C PHE A 396 19.48 14.36 -13.31
N ASP A 397 19.29 15.32 -12.40
CA ASP A 397 18.69 16.62 -12.70
C ASP A 397 19.55 17.43 -13.68
N LEU A 398 20.89 17.34 -13.56
CA LEU A 398 21.84 17.94 -14.50
C LEU A 398 21.69 17.36 -15.92
N VAL A 399 21.71 16.03 -16.04
CA VAL A 399 21.60 15.34 -17.34
C VAL A 399 20.24 15.62 -17.98
N ILE A 400 19.14 15.53 -17.21
CA ILE A 400 17.79 15.78 -17.73
C ILE A 400 17.66 17.25 -18.17
N SER A 401 18.16 18.20 -17.40
CA SER A 401 18.14 19.62 -17.77
C SER A 401 18.97 19.89 -19.03
N GLY A 402 20.16 19.30 -19.12
CA GLY A 402 21.05 19.41 -20.27
C GLY A 402 20.46 18.84 -21.57
N VAL A 403 19.67 17.77 -21.49
CA VAL A 403 18.97 17.18 -22.66
C VAL A 403 17.68 17.94 -22.99
N ARG A 404 16.95 18.43 -21.96
CA ARG A 404 15.66 19.12 -22.15
C ARG A 404 15.82 20.50 -22.80
N LEU A 405 16.86 21.25 -22.45
CA LEU A 405 17.13 22.57 -23.00
C LEU A 405 17.16 22.58 -24.55
N PRO A 406 18.06 21.81 -25.22
CA PRO A 406 18.11 21.80 -26.68
C PRO A 406 16.82 21.24 -27.29
N LEU A 407 16.20 20.21 -26.70
CA LEU A 407 14.94 19.66 -27.21
C LEU A 407 13.79 20.67 -27.15
N SER A 408 13.69 21.45 -26.07
CA SER A 408 12.65 22.48 -25.92
C SER A 408 12.84 23.65 -26.90
N LEU A 409 14.09 23.95 -27.26
CA LEU A 409 14.42 24.92 -28.30
C LEU A 409 14.04 24.37 -29.68
N THR A 410 14.38 23.11 -29.97
CA THR A 410 13.98 22.48 -31.24
C THR A 410 12.47 22.34 -31.39
N ASP A 411 11.73 22.00 -30.33
CA ASP A 411 10.27 21.91 -30.35
C ASP A 411 9.61 23.28 -30.59
N ARG A 412 10.14 24.34 -29.98
CA ARG A 412 9.71 25.72 -30.24
C ARG A 412 9.97 26.13 -31.69
N VAL A 413 11.14 25.83 -32.24
CA VAL A 413 11.47 26.10 -33.65
C VAL A 413 10.55 25.31 -34.59
N LEU A 414 10.31 24.03 -34.33
CA LEU A 414 9.41 23.20 -35.13
C LEU A 414 7.96 23.69 -35.09
N LYS A 415 7.48 24.16 -33.93
CA LYS A 415 6.15 24.78 -33.78
C LYS A 415 6.05 26.11 -34.53
N LEU A 416 7.10 26.93 -34.51
CA LEU A 416 7.19 28.16 -35.31
C LEU A 416 7.21 27.87 -36.81
N LEU A 417 7.78 26.73 -37.23
CA LEU A 417 7.75 26.24 -38.62
C LEU A 417 6.45 25.49 -38.99
N GLY A 418 5.40 25.59 -38.16
CA GLY A 418 4.06 25.06 -38.45
C GLY A 418 3.83 23.59 -38.09
N ASN A 419 4.78 22.93 -37.42
CA ASN A 419 4.62 21.54 -36.96
C ASN A 419 4.18 21.50 -35.49
N SER A 420 2.89 21.23 -35.27
CA SER A 420 2.27 21.20 -33.94
C SER A 420 2.42 19.88 -33.18
N ARG A 421 3.22 18.92 -33.69
CA ARG A 421 3.42 17.62 -33.02
C ARG A 421 4.47 17.73 -31.93
N ASP A 422 4.06 17.55 -30.67
CA ASP A 422 5.02 17.50 -29.55
C ASP A 422 6.06 16.39 -29.76
N LEU A 423 7.34 16.71 -29.54
CA LEU A 423 8.42 15.74 -29.64
C LEU A 423 8.21 14.57 -28.66
N LYS A 424 8.20 13.33 -29.18
CA LYS A 424 8.10 12.10 -28.37
C LYS A 424 9.19 12.03 -27.30
N MET A 425 10.38 12.57 -27.59
CA MET A 425 11.51 12.60 -26.66
C MET A 425 11.27 13.56 -25.49
N LEU A 426 10.64 14.71 -25.71
CA LEU A 426 10.21 15.61 -24.62
C LEU A 426 9.19 14.94 -23.71
N ARG A 427 8.19 14.26 -24.29
CA ARG A 427 7.20 13.50 -23.49
C ARG A 427 7.85 12.38 -22.67
N ASN A 428 8.86 11.72 -23.22
CA ASN A 428 9.64 10.73 -22.46
C ASN A 428 10.40 11.38 -21.31
N LEU A 429 11.02 12.55 -21.51
CA LEU A 429 11.67 13.31 -20.43
C LEU A 429 10.69 13.75 -19.34
N ASP A 430 9.50 14.23 -19.71
CA ASP A 430 8.46 14.61 -18.75
C ASP A 430 8.00 13.40 -17.92
N THR A 431 7.86 12.24 -18.57
CA THR A 431 7.59 10.96 -17.89
C THR A 431 8.73 10.61 -16.94
N THR A 432 9.98 10.75 -17.39
CA THR A 432 11.19 10.45 -16.61
C THR A 432 11.28 11.31 -15.36
N GLN A 433 11.02 12.62 -15.50
CA GLN A 433 11.03 13.57 -14.40
C GLN A 433 9.85 13.35 -13.44
N SER A 434 8.69 12.94 -13.95
CA SER A 434 7.55 12.55 -13.12
C SER A 434 7.87 11.31 -12.28
N LEU A 435 8.39 10.23 -12.90
CA LEU A 435 8.83 9.02 -12.19
C LEU A 435 9.92 9.38 -11.16
N ALA A 436 10.91 10.17 -11.55
CA ALA A 436 11.97 10.66 -10.66
C ALA A 436 11.44 11.40 -9.42
N THR A 437 10.43 12.25 -9.61
CA THR A 437 9.85 13.04 -8.53
C THR A 437 8.99 12.18 -7.60
N ILE A 438 8.27 11.19 -8.15
CA ILE A 438 7.40 10.28 -7.39
C ILE A 438 8.21 9.26 -6.60
N PHE A 439 9.29 8.74 -7.18
CA PHE A 439 10.05 7.62 -6.61
C PHE A 439 11.35 8.03 -5.92
N GLY A 440 11.84 9.26 -6.15
CA GLY A 440 13.13 9.73 -5.62
C GLY A 440 13.24 9.76 -4.09
N PHE A 441 12.12 9.75 -3.35
CA PHE A 441 12.12 9.64 -1.88
C PHE A 441 12.31 8.20 -1.40
N TYR A 442 11.80 7.22 -2.15
CA TYR A 442 11.92 5.79 -1.83
C TYR A 442 13.28 5.19 -2.21
N THR A 443 14.01 5.87 -3.08
CA THR A 443 15.29 5.39 -3.64
C THR A 443 16.51 6.18 -3.19
N ALA A 444 16.31 7.13 -2.27
CA ALA A 444 17.36 7.88 -1.61
C ALA A 444 17.16 8.11 -0.10
N PRO A 445 16.38 7.30 0.66
CA PRO A 445 16.23 7.54 2.08
C PRO A 445 17.54 7.27 2.82
N ASP A 446 17.92 8.20 3.70
CA ASP A 446 19.04 8.04 4.62
C ASP A 446 18.56 7.41 5.93
N TYR A 447 17.65 6.43 5.85
CA TYR A 447 17.11 5.71 7.01
C TYR A 447 16.97 4.20 6.78
N ILE A 448 16.98 3.46 7.88
CA ILE A 448 16.82 2.00 7.94
C ILE A 448 15.68 1.70 8.91
N PHE A 449 14.62 1.06 8.42
CA PHE A 449 13.49 0.65 9.28
C PHE A 449 13.84 -0.57 10.10
N ARG A 450 13.47 -0.55 11.39
CA ARG A 450 13.65 -1.63 12.35
C ARG A 450 12.29 -2.21 12.76
N ASN A 451 12.20 -3.53 12.84
CA ASN A 451 10.99 -4.28 13.21
C ASN A 451 11.22 -5.17 14.46
N ASP A 452 12.05 -4.69 15.39
CA ASP A 452 12.45 -5.42 16.60
C ASP A 452 11.23 -5.84 17.45
N GLU A 453 10.23 -4.97 17.61
CA GLU A 453 9.01 -5.25 18.38
C GLU A 453 8.10 -6.26 17.66
N LEU A 454 8.00 -6.21 16.33
CA LEU A 454 7.28 -7.23 15.56
C LEU A 454 7.96 -8.60 15.66
N MET A 455 9.29 -8.66 15.63
CA MET A 455 10.03 -9.92 15.84
C MET A 455 9.86 -10.42 17.28
N ALA A 456 9.87 -9.52 18.26
CA ALA A 456 9.57 -9.86 19.64
C ALA A 456 8.13 -10.39 19.81
N LEU A 457 7.15 -9.83 19.10
CA LEU A 457 5.78 -10.32 19.05
C LEU A 457 5.71 -11.75 18.51
N ALA A 458 6.33 -12.00 17.35
CA ALA A 458 6.38 -13.35 16.78
C ALA A 458 7.00 -14.38 17.76
N ASN A 459 8.04 -13.98 18.49
CA ASN A 459 8.62 -14.79 19.56
C ASN A 459 7.65 -15.05 20.72
N ARG A 460 6.89 -14.04 21.16
CA ARG A 460 5.89 -14.19 22.23
C ARG A 460 4.72 -15.09 21.83
N MET A 461 4.35 -15.12 20.56
CA MET A 461 3.26 -15.97 20.06
C MET A 461 3.65 -17.45 20.06
N GLY A 462 4.90 -17.77 19.77
CA GLY A 462 5.47 -19.12 19.87
C GLY A 462 5.63 -19.80 18.51
N GLU A 463 6.28 -20.97 18.49
CA GLU A 463 6.73 -21.61 17.24
C GLU A 463 5.59 -22.04 16.32
N VAL A 464 4.46 -22.50 16.87
CA VAL A 464 3.28 -22.86 16.07
C VAL A 464 2.76 -21.64 15.31
N ASP A 465 2.63 -20.50 15.98
CA ASP A 465 2.14 -19.27 15.36
C ASP A 465 3.15 -18.66 14.38
N LYS A 466 4.47 -18.81 14.63
CA LYS A 466 5.50 -18.43 13.65
C LYS A 466 5.41 -19.23 12.36
N GLY A 467 5.08 -20.52 12.46
CA GLY A 467 4.88 -21.38 11.29
C GLY A 467 3.60 -21.04 10.52
N LEU A 468 2.51 -20.74 11.22
CA LEU A 468 1.22 -20.40 10.60
C LEU A 468 1.16 -18.98 10.03
N PHE A 469 1.82 -18.04 10.69
CA PHE A 469 1.80 -16.61 10.38
C PHE A 469 3.23 -16.03 10.32
N PRO A 470 4.06 -16.47 9.36
CA PRO A 470 5.43 -15.97 9.23
C PRO A 470 5.44 -14.46 8.93
N VAL A 471 6.32 -13.74 9.62
CA VAL A 471 6.48 -12.26 9.48
C VAL A 471 7.92 -11.85 9.20
N ASP A 472 8.86 -12.80 9.17
CA ASP A 472 10.28 -12.52 9.09
C ASP A 472 10.74 -12.33 7.65
N ALA A 473 11.23 -11.12 7.33
CA ALA A 473 11.73 -10.79 6.00
C ALA A 473 12.98 -11.60 5.60
N ARG A 474 13.66 -12.29 6.53
CA ARG A 474 14.79 -13.20 6.21
C ARG A 474 14.36 -14.45 5.44
N LEU A 475 13.05 -14.71 5.34
CA LEU A 475 12.51 -15.74 4.45
C LEU A 475 12.62 -15.38 2.97
N ILE A 476 12.90 -14.12 2.65
CA ILE A 476 13.02 -13.64 1.27
C ILE A 476 14.41 -13.99 0.74
N ASP A 477 14.48 -14.94 -0.18
CA ASP A 477 15.59 -15.04 -1.13
C ASP A 477 15.37 -13.98 -2.22
N TRP A 478 16.13 -12.88 -2.18
CA TRP A 478 15.94 -11.76 -3.11
C TRP A 478 16.15 -12.15 -4.58
N GLU A 479 17.04 -13.10 -4.86
CA GLU A 479 17.26 -13.55 -6.23
C GLU A 479 16.05 -14.31 -6.73
N LEU A 480 15.59 -15.30 -5.97
CA LEU A 480 14.41 -16.09 -6.31
C LEU A 480 13.16 -15.21 -6.37
N TYR A 481 12.95 -14.39 -5.35
CA TYR A 481 11.77 -13.54 -5.21
C TYR A 481 11.68 -12.56 -6.38
N LEU A 482 12.71 -11.75 -6.64
CA LEU A 482 12.62 -10.77 -7.71
C LEU A 482 12.58 -11.41 -9.09
N ARG A 483 13.43 -12.41 -9.34
CA ARG A 483 13.59 -12.97 -10.69
C ARG A 483 12.45 -13.90 -11.07
N LYS A 484 12.01 -14.77 -10.16
CA LYS A 484 11.08 -15.87 -10.50
C LYS A 484 9.68 -15.68 -9.95
N ILE A 485 9.53 -15.03 -8.80
CA ILE A 485 8.22 -14.88 -8.15
C ILE A 485 7.57 -13.56 -8.57
N HIS A 486 8.20 -12.43 -8.27
CA HIS A 486 7.65 -11.11 -8.46
C HIS A 486 7.49 -10.72 -9.93
N LEU A 487 8.52 -10.92 -10.77
CA LEU A 487 8.41 -10.63 -12.21
C LEU A 487 7.36 -11.51 -12.92
N ALA A 488 7.27 -12.79 -12.55
CA ALA A 488 6.24 -13.68 -13.08
C ALA A 488 4.84 -13.25 -12.62
N GLY A 489 4.72 -12.88 -11.34
CA GLY A 489 3.52 -12.34 -10.73
C GLY A 489 3.02 -11.07 -11.39
N LEU A 490 3.91 -10.09 -11.58
CA LEU A 490 3.63 -8.84 -12.29
C LEU A 490 3.13 -9.11 -13.71
N ASN A 491 3.79 -10.00 -14.45
CA ASN A 491 3.38 -10.39 -15.81
C ASN A 491 1.99 -11.04 -15.83
N ARG A 492 1.72 -11.94 -14.89
CA ARG A 492 0.49 -12.75 -14.83
C ARG A 492 -0.71 -11.98 -14.31
N TYR A 493 -0.58 -11.29 -13.18
CA TYR A 493 -1.71 -10.77 -12.42
C TYR A 493 -1.95 -9.27 -12.61
N ALA A 494 -0.87 -8.47 -12.71
CA ALA A 494 -0.99 -7.01 -12.75
C ALA A 494 -1.02 -6.44 -14.18
N LEU A 495 -0.37 -7.09 -15.14
CA LEU A 495 -0.30 -6.63 -16.53
C LEU A 495 -1.33 -7.33 -17.41
N LYS A 496 -2.06 -6.54 -18.19
CA LYS A 496 -3.00 -7.05 -19.19
C LYS A 496 -2.32 -7.25 -20.53
N GLU A 497 -2.81 -8.22 -21.30
CA GLU A 497 -2.51 -8.31 -22.73
C GLU A 497 -2.75 -6.96 -23.41
N ARG A 498 -1.70 -6.44 -24.01
CA ARG A 498 -1.82 -5.20 -24.77
C ARG A 498 -2.45 -5.56 -26.11
N LYS A 499 -3.69 -5.11 -26.36
CA LYS A 499 -4.33 -5.21 -27.69
C LYS A 499 -3.39 -4.64 -28.72
N VAL A 500 -2.67 -5.50 -29.44
CA VAL A 500 -1.86 -5.11 -30.58
C VAL A 500 -2.87 -4.68 -31.62
N TYR A 501 -3.13 -3.37 -31.73
CA TYR A 501 -3.74 -2.84 -32.94
C TYR A 501 -2.82 -3.28 -34.06
N SER A 502 -3.23 -4.34 -34.76
CA SER A 502 -2.38 -4.97 -35.74
C SER A 502 -2.01 -3.89 -36.74
N LEU A 503 -0.71 -3.59 -36.87
CA LEU A 503 -0.21 -2.71 -37.91
C LEU A 503 -0.52 -3.28 -39.32
N LYS A 504 -1.03 -4.53 -39.40
CA LYS A 504 -1.59 -5.12 -40.62
C LYS A 504 -2.82 -4.35 -41.10
N THR A 505 -3.73 -3.92 -40.23
CA THR A 505 -4.95 -3.20 -40.66
C THR A 505 -4.67 -1.78 -41.16
N ALA A 506 -3.64 -1.12 -40.62
CA ALA A 506 -3.22 0.21 -41.10
C ALA A 506 -2.45 0.12 -42.44
N ARG A 507 -1.61 -0.91 -42.64
CA ARG A 507 -0.94 -1.17 -43.94
C ARG A 507 -1.90 -1.63 -45.03
N GLN A 508 -2.96 -2.38 -44.69
CA GLN A 508 -4.00 -2.76 -45.64
C GLN A 508 -4.88 -1.58 -46.05
N ARG A 509 -5.25 -0.69 -45.12
CA ARG A 509 -5.98 0.55 -45.47
C ARG A 509 -5.16 1.53 -46.31
N LYS A 510 -3.83 1.55 -46.15
CA LYS A 510 -2.93 2.40 -46.96
C LYS A 510 -2.55 1.80 -48.33
N LYS A 511 -2.98 0.57 -48.61
CA LYS A 511 -2.87 -0.09 -49.91
C LYS A 511 -4.20 -0.10 -50.67
N ALA A 512 -5.29 0.26 -50.00
CA ALA A 512 -6.65 0.31 -50.55
C ALA A 512 -7.17 1.76 -50.70
N ALA A 513 -6.32 2.75 -50.41
CA ALA A 513 -6.49 4.17 -50.71
C ALA A 513 -5.23 4.61 -51.46
#